data_AF-A0A5A7QQS7-F1
#
_entry.id   AF-A0A5A7QQS7-F1
#
_cell.length_a   1.000
_cell.length_b   1.000
_cell.length_c   1.000
_cell.angle_alpha   90.00
_cell.angle_beta   90.00
_cell.angle_gamma   90.00
#
_symmetry.space_group_name_H-M   'P 1'
#
loop_
_entity.id
_entity.type
_entity.pdbx_description
1 polymer ?
#
loop_
_entity_poly.entity_id
_entity_poly.type
_entity_poly.pdbx_seq_one_letter_code
_entity_poly.pdbx_strand_id
1 'polypeptide(L)'
;MFNELIQAAEPFLNAAQETLPENASVEVEVFNQLPPIEVDTRLVVPANTNLRNIVRTGTISFSVAPTTEESGQGPLFAQREDWGGQSESTEDSFEVGVLLEPWPVNHNVGLESSMINQIRAMENANSPFLLDKEKRVYWSEIKEALDNCSSQKDYNRFVEFANRDHQIRERKQDTYGIFEEMLAQNPTLAENAAYNPHECFIDFLNEMREELDEEGGDVLVRDQKEMAFLHGLGQDLRRAGSNSSYIKRILGTG
;
A
#
# COMPACT_ATOMS: atom_id res chain seq x y z
N MET A 1 -11.64 36.23 -13.20
CA MET A 1 -10.96 35.72 -11.98
C MET A 1 -10.10 34.47 -12.20
N PHE A 2 -9.91 33.98 -13.44
CA PHE A 2 -8.95 32.89 -13.75
C PHE A 2 -7.72 33.38 -14.55
N ASN A 3 -7.77 34.60 -15.12
CA ASN A 3 -6.69 35.16 -15.94
C ASN A 3 -5.64 35.97 -15.17
N GLU A 4 -5.88 36.32 -13.90
CA GLU A 4 -4.91 37.09 -13.09
C GLU A 4 -3.86 36.19 -12.40
N LEU A 5 -4.17 34.90 -12.23
CA LEU A 5 -3.24 33.93 -11.60
C LEU A 5 -2.17 33.42 -12.58
N ILE A 6 -2.43 33.47 -13.89
CA ILE A 6 -1.46 33.06 -14.92
C ILE A 6 -0.43 34.18 -15.16
N GLN A 7 -0.85 35.45 -15.14
CA GLN A 7 0.07 36.59 -15.29
C GLN A 7 1.01 36.81 -14.10
N ALA A 8 0.70 36.24 -12.92
CA ALA A 8 1.55 36.35 -11.73
C ALA A 8 2.70 35.31 -11.71
N ALA A 9 2.66 34.27 -12.55
CA ALA A 9 3.63 33.17 -12.54
C ALA A 9 4.71 33.27 -13.63
N GLU A 10 4.51 34.09 -14.67
CA GLU A 10 5.46 34.27 -15.77
C GLU A 10 6.85 34.81 -15.37
N PRO A 11 7.02 35.72 -14.39
CA PRO A 11 8.36 36.20 -14.04
C PRO A 11 9.23 35.16 -13.31
N PHE A 12 8.64 34.11 -12.73
CA PHE A 12 9.39 33.06 -12.02
C PHE A 12 9.87 31.93 -12.93
N LEU A 13 9.19 31.70 -14.06
CA LEU A 13 9.61 30.72 -15.07
C LEU A 13 10.79 31.19 -15.92
N ASN A 14 10.88 32.50 -16.19
CA ASN A 14 11.99 33.05 -16.98
C ASN A 14 13.29 33.28 -16.19
N ALA A 15 13.25 33.27 -14.85
CA ALA A 15 14.44 33.41 -14.01
C ALA A 15 15.19 32.08 -13.76
N ALA A 16 14.57 30.93 -14.05
CA ALA A 16 15.15 29.61 -13.84
C ALA A 16 15.96 29.09 -15.05
N GLN A 17 15.93 29.79 -16.20
CA GLN A 17 16.63 29.37 -17.42
C GLN A 17 17.99 30.05 -17.66
N GLU A 18 18.46 30.94 -16.77
CA GLU A 18 19.68 31.72 -16.99
C GLU A 18 20.85 31.45 -16.03
N THR A 19 20.78 30.42 -15.17
CA THR A 19 21.93 30.05 -14.33
C THR A 19 22.10 28.55 -14.21
N LEU A 20 22.93 27.96 -15.09
CA LEU A 20 24.14 27.21 -14.72
C LEU A 20 24.71 26.43 -15.94
N PRO A 21 26.04 26.26 -16.01
CA PRO A 21 26.77 25.93 -17.24
C PRO A 21 26.77 24.44 -17.60
N GLU A 22 26.86 24.20 -18.91
CA GLU A 22 27.22 22.92 -19.51
C GLU A 22 28.62 22.46 -19.04
N ASN A 23 28.73 21.18 -18.68
CA ASN A 23 29.95 20.43 -18.35
C ASN A 23 30.56 20.65 -16.96
N ALA A 24 30.17 19.82 -15.99
CA ALA A 24 31.05 19.39 -14.91
C ALA A 24 30.64 18.00 -14.40
N SER A 25 31.44 16.98 -14.75
CA SER A 25 31.46 15.68 -14.10
C SER A 25 31.99 15.86 -12.67
N VAL A 26 31.23 15.42 -11.66
CA VAL A 26 31.74 15.31 -10.27
C VAL A 26 31.39 13.92 -9.76
N GLU A 27 32.43 13.08 -9.68
CA GLU A 27 32.44 11.86 -8.89
C GLU A 27 32.33 12.20 -7.40
N VAL A 28 31.41 11.55 -6.69
CA VAL A 28 31.47 11.41 -5.23
C VAL A 28 31.20 9.95 -4.90
N GLU A 29 32.24 9.13 -5.06
CA GLU A 29 32.39 7.95 -4.22
C GLU A 29 32.62 8.39 -2.76
N VAL A 30 32.38 7.47 -1.83
CA VAL A 30 32.65 7.54 -0.38
C VAL A 30 31.48 8.04 0.49
N PHE A 31 30.48 7.18 0.69
CA PHE A 31 29.77 7.07 2.00
C PHE A 31 29.22 5.66 2.28
N ASN A 32 29.80 4.61 1.68
CA ASN A 32 29.52 3.22 2.05
C ASN A 32 30.69 2.69 2.88
N GLN A 33 30.58 2.72 4.22
CA GLN A 33 31.14 1.73 5.16
C GLN A 33 30.98 2.20 6.61
N LEU A 34 29.90 1.75 7.26
CA LEU A 34 29.91 1.52 8.72
C LEU A 34 29.25 0.16 8.99
N PRO A 35 29.84 -0.69 9.85
CA PRO A 35 29.25 -1.99 10.21
C PRO A 35 28.02 -1.80 11.12
N PRO A 36 27.04 -2.72 11.08
CA PRO A 36 25.86 -2.66 11.94
C PRO A 36 26.25 -2.85 13.40
N ILE A 37 25.78 -1.95 14.25
CA ILE A 37 25.85 -2.05 15.72
C ILE A 37 24.59 -2.81 16.15
N GLU A 38 24.76 -3.96 16.79
CA GLU A 38 23.67 -4.67 17.46
C GLU A 38 23.24 -3.90 18.71
N VAL A 39 21.97 -3.49 18.75
CA VAL A 39 21.29 -3.06 19.97
C VAL A 39 19.97 -3.81 20.09
N ASP A 40 19.79 -4.40 21.27
CA ASP A 40 18.79 -5.38 21.68
C ASP A 40 17.37 -5.25 21.09
N THR A 41 16.87 -6.39 20.60
CA THR A 41 15.44 -6.77 20.40
C THR A 41 14.58 -5.99 19.40
N ARG A 42 15.15 -5.26 18.43
CA ARG A 42 14.39 -4.82 17.24
C ARG A 42 15.16 -5.08 15.97
N LEU A 43 14.61 -5.97 15.14
CA LEU A 43 15.14 -6.26 13.81
C LEU A 43 14.83 -5.05 12.90
N VAL A 44 15.83 -4.23 12.61
CA VAL A 44 15.70 -3.12 11.66
C VAL A 44 15.91 -3.67 10.26
N VAL A 45 14.83 -3.69 9.47
CA VAL A 45 14.86 -4.14 8.07
C VAL A 45 14.98 -2.92 7.14
N PRO A 46 15.90 -2.89 6.16
CA PRO A 46 16.03 -1.79 5.22
C PRO A 46 14.78 -1.61 4.34
N ALA A 47 14.46 -0.36 4.01
CA ALA A 47 13.24 0.07 3.32
C ALA A 47 13.01 -0.55 1.91
N ASN A 48 14.01 -1.22 1.35
CA ASN A 48 13.96 -1.81 0.00
C ASN A 48 13.74 -3.34 -0.01
N THR A 49 13.17 -3.91 1.05
CA THR A 49 12.98 -5.36 1.13
C THR A 49 11.64 -5.79 0.52
N ASN A 50 11.70 -6.64 -0.50
CA ASN A 50 10.54 -7.24 -1.16
C ASN A 50 9.83 -8.24 -0.22
N LEU A 51 8.52 -8.07 0.01
CA LEU A 51 7.73 -8.83 0.99
C LEU A 51 7.63 -10.34 0.72
N ARG A 52 7.98 -10.82 -0.50
CA ARG A 52 8.01 -12.26 -0.80
C ARG A 52 9.08 -13.04 -0.02
N ASN A 53 10.06 -12.38 0.60
CA ASN A 53 11.14 -13.04 1.34
C ASN A 53 10.94 -13.14 2.88
N ILE A 54 9.89 -12.53 3.44
CA ILE A 54 9.70 -12.50 4.91
C ILE A 54 9.11 -13.81 5.46
N VAL A 55 8.50 -14.64 4.61
CA VAL A 55 7.75 -15.85 5.06
C VAL A 55 8.63 -17.11 5.17
N ARG A 56 9.93 -17.08 4.80
CA ARG A 56 10.76 -18.29 4.72
C ARG A 56 11.88 -18.48 5.75
N THR A 57 12.08 -17.54 6.68
CA THR A 57 13.09 -17.71 7.74
C THR A 57 12.51 -17.33 9.09
N GLY A 58 12.06 -18.35 9.83
CA GLY A 58 11.64 -18.20 11.21
C GLY A 58 10.63 -19.26 11.63
N THR A 59 11.09 -20.50 11.80
CA THR A 59 10.40 -21.48 12.65
C THR A 59 10.24 -20.90 14.05
N ILE A 60 9.09 -20.30 14.35
CA ILE A 60 8.72 -19.94 15.72
C ILE A 60 7.97 -21.14 16.30
N SER A 61 8.74 -22.01 16.96
CA SER A 61 8.19 -22.97 17.91
C SER A 61 7.62 -22.21 19.10
N PHE A 62 6.31 -22.27 19.30
CA PHE A 62 5.70 -21.84 20.55
C PHE A 62 6.04 -22.86 21.65
N SER A 63 7.01 -22.53 22.50
CA SER A 63 7.18 -23.22 23.78
C SER A 63 6.47 -22.40 24.85
N VAL A 64 5.29 -22.88 25.25
CA VAL A 64 4.59 -22.40 26.44
C VAL A 64 5.20 -23.09 27.64
N ALA A 65 5.91 -22.34 28.49
CA ALA A 65 6.31 -22.82 29.81
C ALA A 65 5.22 -22.42 30.83
N PRO A 66 4.70 -23.35 31.65
CA PRO A 66 3.74 -23.03 32.70
C PRO A 66 4.49 -22.49 33.93
N THR A 67 4.21 -21.26 34.34
CA THR A 67 4.69 -20.74 35.64
C THR A 67 3.89 -21.40 36.76
N THR A 68 4.62 -22.18 37.55
CA THR A 68 4.15 -22.94 38.70
C THR A 68 3.91 -22.02 39.89
N GLU A 69 2.88 -22.33 40.67
CA GLU A 69 2.60 -21.80 42.00
C GLU A 69 3.79 -22.05 42.94
N GLU A 70 4.15 -21.07 43.79
CA GLU A 70 4.72 -21.40 45.08
C GLU A 70 4.40 -20.36 46.16
N SER A 71 4.11 -20.91 47.34
CA SER A 71 3.59 -20.30 48.54
C SER A 71 4.73 -20.07 49.55
N GLY A 72 4.71 -18.92 50.22
CA GLY A 72 5.03 -18.84 51.66
C GLY A 72 6.40 -18.30 52.09
N GLN A 73 6.32 -17.39 53.07
CA GLN A 73 7.19 -17.15 54.25
C GLN A 73 7.80 -15.74 54.38
N GLY A 74 7.44 -15.07 55.50
CA GLY A 74 7.93 -13.75 55.96
C GLY A 74 9.39 -13.78 56.48
N PRO A 75 9.90 -12.70 57.12
CA PRO A 75 9.40 -12.12 58.40
C PRO A 75 9.24 -10.58 58.35
N LEU A 76 8.35 -9.92 59.11
CA LEU A 76 8.30 -9.63 60.55
C LEU A 76 9.42 -8.68 61.06
N PHE A 77 9.14 -7.37 61.05
CA PHE A 77 9.56 -6.43 62.11
C PHE A 77 8.53 -5.30 62.22
N ALA A 78 8.10 -5.04 63.45
CA ALA A 78 7.12 -4.04 63.85
C ALA A 78 7.81 -2.80 64.42
N GLN A 79 7.22 -1.60 64.24
CA GLN A 79 6.86 -0.69 65.35
C GLN A 79 6.01 0.52 64.88
N ARG A 80 5.01 0.82 65.73
CA ARG A 80 4.11 2.00 65.84
C ARG A 80 4.86 3.34 65.90
N GLU A 81 4.29 4.53 65.67
CA GLU A 81 3.12 5.22 66.28
C GLU A 81 2.55 6.25 65.26
N ASP A 82 1.25 6.25 64.94
CA ASP A 82 0.14 7.04 65.52
C ASP A 82 0.26 8.56 65.37
N TRP A 83 -0.65 9.18 64.59
CA TRP A 83 -1.47 10.37 64.89
C TRP A 83 -2.49 10.56 63.76
N GLY A 84 -3.74 10.79 64.13
CA GLY A 84 -4.91 10.58 63.28
C GLY A 84 -5.37 11.75 62.42
N GLY A 85 -6.41 11.43 61.65
CA GLY A 85 -7.42 12.37 61.19
C GLY A 85 -7.24 12.84 59.75
N GLN A 86 -7.89 12.17 58.80
CA GLN A 86 -8.93 12.78 57.98
C GLN A 86 -9.62 11.71 57.12
N SER A 87 -10.94 11.79 57.14
CA SER A 87 -11.87 11.05 56.31
C SER A 87 -11.77 11.51 54.84
N GLU A 88 -12.30 10.66 53.96
CA GLU A 88 -12.93 10.96 52.66
C GLU A 88 -12.17 10.64 51.36
N SER A 89 -12.91 9.86 50.57
CA SER A 89 -12.85 9.54 49.14
C SER A 89 -11.56 8.96 48.55
N THR A 90 -11.46 7.64 48.61
CA THR A 90 -10.70 6.83 47.63
C THR A 90 -11.50 6.71 46.32
N GLU A 91 -11.84 7.85 45.72
CA GLU A 91 -12.53 7.93 44.42
C GLU A 91 -11.68 8.73 43.45
N ASP A 92 -10.45 8.28 43.15
CA ASP A 92 -9.69 8.91 42.05
C ASP A 92 -8.65 7.99 41.38
N SER A 93 -8.89 6.67 41.39
CA SER A 93 -8.00 5.70 40.73
C SER A 93 -8.69 4.93 39.59
N PHE A 94 -10.02 5.02 39.48
CA PHE A 94 -10.75 4.52 38.30
C PHE A 94 -10.74 5.52 37.15
N GLU A 95 -10.77 6.83 37.41
CA GLU A 95 -10.84 7.84 36.34
C GLU A 95 -9.52 8.03 35.58
N VAL A 96 -8.37 7.73 36.22
CA VAL A 96 -7.05 7.81 35.57
C VAL A 96 -6.70 6.52 34.79
N GLY A 97 -7.35 5.39 35.10
CA GLY A 97 -7.16 4.13 34.36
C GLY A 97 -7.90 4.06 33.02
N VAL A 98 -9.02 4.79 32.89
CA VAL A 98 -9.88 4.77 31.70
C VAL A 98 -9.29 5.58 30.52
N LEU A 99 -8.34 6.47 30.78
CA LEU A 99 -7.69 7.28 29.73
C LEU A 99 -6.45 6.62 29.10
N LEU A 100 -6.05 5.43 29.57
CA LEU A 100 -4.83 4.73 29.13
C LEU A 100 -5.09 3.44 28.35
N GLU A 101 -6.33 2.95 28.30
CA GLU A 101 -6.66 1.86 27.38
C GLU A 101 -6.70 2.41 25.94
N PRO A 102 -5.97 1.79 24.99
CA PRO A 102 -6.02 2.22 23.60
C PRO A 102 -7.48 2.12 23.13
N TRP A 103 -8.07 3.26 22.78
CA TRP A 103 -9.42 3.30 22.24
C TRP A 103 -9.53 2.32 21.07
N PRO A 104 -10.59 1.49 21.03
CA PRO A 104 -10.78 0.57 19.92
C PRO A 104 -10.81 1.34 18.61
N VAL A 105 -10.14 0.79 17.59
CA VAL A 105 -10.13 1.37 16.25
C VAL A 105 -11.57 1.45 15.73
N ASN A 106 -11.95 2.62 15.22
CA ASN A 106 -13.24 2.82 14.59
C ASN A 106 -13.12 2.58 13.07
N HIS A 107 -13.78 1.53 12.60
CA HIS A 107 -13.74 1.12 11.20
C HIS A 107 -14.66 1.97 10.33
N ASN A 108 -14.18 2.36 9.16
CA ASN A 108 -15.00 2.90 8.08
C ASN A 108 -15.74 1.77 7.35
N VAL A 109 -16.81 1.30 7.98
CA VAL A 109 -17.65 0.19 7.48
C VAL A 109 -18.20 0.48 6.08
N GLY A 110 -18.48 1.75 5.76
CA GLY A 110 -18.96 2.14 4.44
C GLY A 110 -17.92 1.91 3.35
N LEU A 111 -16.68 2.33 3.58
CA LEU A 111 -15.57 2.11 2.65
C LEU A 111 -15.24 0.62 2.52
N GLU A 112 -15.14 -0.09 3.64
CA GLU A 112 -14.90 -1.55 3.65
C GLU A 112 -15.98 -2.30 2.87
N SER A 113 -17.25 -1.91 3.03
CA SER A 113 -18.39 -2.48 2.31
C SER A 113 -18.35 -2.18 0.80
N SER A 114 -17.84 -1.01 0.41
CA SER A 114 -17.63 -0.69 -1.00
C SER A 114 -16.56 -1.60 -1.60
N MET A 115 -15.41 -1.68 -0.94
CA MET A 115 -14.28 -2.49 -1.40
C MET A 115 -14.65 -3.97 -1.54
N ILE A 116 -15.29 -4.58 -0.53
CA ILE A 116 -15.68 -6.00 -0.61
C ILE A 116 -16.66 -6.26 -1.77
N ASN A 117 -17.57 -5.33 -2.06
CA ASN A 117 -18.52 -5.49 -3.17
C ASN A 117 -17.81 -5.43 -4.52
N GLN A 118 -16.85 -4.52 -4.68
CA GLN A 118 -16.03 -4.41 -5.90
C GLN A 118 -15.12 -5.62 -6.07
N ILE A 119 -14.45 -6.07 -5.00
CA ILE A 119 -13.65 -7.31 -5.00
C ILE A 119 -14.49 -8.50 -5.44
N ARG A 120 -15.70 -8.66 -4.89
CA ARG A 120 -16.63 -9.74 -5.29
C ARG A 120 -16.99 -9.68 -6.77
N ALA A 121 -17.18 -8.49 -7.33
CA ALA A 121 -17.44 -8.33 -8.76
C ALA A 121 -16.25 -8.84 -9.59
N MET A 122 -15.02 -8.47 -9.20
CA MET A 122 -13.79 -8.95 -9.83
C MET A 122 -13.59 -10.47 -9.69
N GLU A 123 -13.88 -11.03 -8.52
CA GLU A 123 -13.83 -12.48 -8.27
C GLU A 123 -14.83 -13.27 -9.13
N ASN A 124 -16.02 -12.69 -9.37
CA ASN A 124 -17.03 -13.28 -10.24
C ASN A 124 -16.63 -13.21 -11.72
N ALA A 125 -15.87 -12.18 -12.10
CA ALA A 125 -15.28 -12.05 -13.43
C ALA A 125 -14.01 -12.90 -13.63
N ASN A 126 -13.55 -13.63 -12.59
CA ASN A 126 -12.26 -14.34 -12.58
C ASN A 126 -11.09 -13.44 -13.00
N SER A 127 -11.05 -12.22 -12.44
CA SER A 127 -10.04 -11.23 -12.78
C SER A 127 -8.61 -11.73 -12.52
N PRO A 128 -7.67 -11.60 -13.48
CA PRO A 128 -6.26 -11.94 -13.27
C PRO A 128 -5.56 -10.95 -12.32
N PHE A 129 -6.16 -9.80 -12.05
CA PHE A 129 -5.54 -8.74 -11.23
C PHE A 129 -5.73 -8.95 -9.72
N LEU A 130 -6.30 -10.09 -9.31
CA LEU A 130 -6.48 -10.50 -7.90
C LEU A 130 -5.35 -11.43 -7.39
N LEU A 131 -4.15 -11.35 -7.98
CA LEU A 131 -2.93 -12.02 -7.50
C LEU A 131 -3.03 -13.55 -7.38
N ASP A 132 -3.77 -14.18 -8.29
CA ASP A 132 -4.03 -15.63 -8.29
C ASP A 132 -4.62 -16.18 -6.99
N LYS A 133 -5.27 -15.31 -6.21
CA LYS A 133 -5.88 -15.71 -4.94
C LYS A 133 -7.19 -16.41 -5.17
N GLU A 134 -7.45 -17.42 -4.35
CA GLU A 134 -8.77 -18.04 -4.29
C GLU A 134 -9.82 -17.01 -3.86
N LYS A 135 -11.08 -17.27 -4.25
CA LYS A 135 -12.20 -16.39 -3.92
C LYS A 135 -12.26 -16.14 -2.42
N ARG A 136 -12.52 -14.89 -2.04
CA ARG A 136 -12.58 -14.34 -0.68
C ARG A 136 -11.24 -14.22 0.04
N VAL A 137 -10.17 -14.87 -0.43
CA VAL A 137 -8.86 -14.82 0.24
C VAL A 137 -8.30 -13.40 0.21
N TYR A 138 -8.38 -12.72 -0.93
CA TYR A 138 -7.90 -11.34 -1.08
C TYR A 138 -8.53 -10.39 -0.05
N TRP A 139 -9.86 -10.39 0.07
CA TRP A 139 -10.54 -9.56 1.07
C TRP A 139 -10.25 -10.01 2.50
N SER A 140 -10.17 -11.32 2.77
CA SER A 140 -9.92 -11.81 4.12
C SER A 140 -8.59 -11.33 4.70
N GLU A 141 -7.54 -11.28 3.89
CA GLU A 141 -6.24 -10.76 4.32
C GLU A 141 -6.26 -9.24 4.60
N ILE A 142 -6.96 -8.48 3.75
CA ILE A 142 -7.17 -7.04 3.99
C ILE A 142 -7.93 -6.84 5.30
N LYS A 143 -8.99 -7.62 5.51
CA LYS A 143 -9.83 -7.51 6.70
C LYS A 143 -9.07 -7.89 7.97
N GLU A 144 -8.31 -8.97 7.93
CA GLU A 144 -7.43 -9.38 9.03
C GLU A 144 -6.41 -8.29 9.37
N ALA A 145 -5.78 -7.67 8.38
CA ALA A 145 -4.84 -6.59 8.62
C ALA A 145 -5.52 -5.33 9.20
N LEU A 146 -6.73 -4.99 8.74
CA LEU A 146 -7.51 -3.87 9.28
C LEU A 146 -7.92 -4.10 10.74
N ASP A 147 -8.38 -5.32 11.06
CA ASP A 147 -8.83 -5.70 12.41
C ASP A 147 -7.67 -5.74 13.42
N ASN A 148 -6.43 -5.94 12.94
CA ASN A 148 -5.21 -6.00 13.76
C ASN A 148 -4.46 -4.65 13.86
N CYS A 149 -5.05 -3.54 13.42
CA CYS A 149 -4.40 -2.23 13.54
C CYS A 149 -4.30 -1.76 15.00
N SER A 150 -3.10 -1.34 15.42
CA SER A 150 -2.82 -0.88 16.80
C SER A 150 -3.34 0.51 17.12
N SER A 151 -3.69 1.31 16.11
CA SER A 151 -4.17 2.68 16.29
C SER A 151 -5.07 3.11 15.13
N GLN A 152 -5.91 4.13 15.36
CA GLN A 152 -6.74 4.73 14.31
C GLN A 152 -5.89 5.28 13.15
N LYS A 153 -4.70 5.80 13.45
CA LYS A 153 -3.78 6.32 12.43
C LYS A 153 -3.28 5.20 11.52
N ASP A 154 -2.92 4.05 12.09
CA ASP A 154 -2.47 2.88 11.33
C ASP A 154 -3.62 2.34 10.47
N TYR A 155 -4.82 2.23 11.04
CA TYR A 155 -6.03 1.87 10.30
C TYR A 155 -6.28 2.80 9.12
N ASN A 156 -6.31 4.11 9.34
CA ASN A 156 -6.57 5.10 8.28
C ASN A 156 -5.53 4.99 7.16
N ARG A 157 -4.24 4.88 7.53
CA ARG A 157 -3.17 4.71 6.55
C ARG A 157 -3.31 3.41 5.75
N PHE A 158 -3.62 2.31 6.43
CA PHE A 158 -3.73 1.00 5.79
C PHE A 158 -4.96 0.91 4.89
N VAL A 159 -6.12 1.36 5.35
CA VAL A 159 -7.36 1.34 4.55
C VAL A 159 -7.26 2.24 3.32
N GLU A 160 -6.60 3.41 3.43
CA GLU A 160 -6.34 4.28 2.28
C GLU A 160 -5.42 3.62 1.26
N PHE A 161 -4.36 2.94 1.73
CA PHE A 161 -3.45 2.20 0.86
C PHE A 161 -4.16 1.04 0.16
N ALA A 162 -4.85 0.19 0.92
CA ALA A 162 -5.57 -0.97 0.40
C ALA A 162 -6.67 -0.57 -0.59
N ASN A 163 -7.41 0.51 -0.29
CA ASN A 163 -8.41 1.05 -1.20
C ASN A 163 -7.78 1.53 -2.51
N ARG A 164 -6.64 2.22 -2.46
CA ARG A 164 -5.98 2.75 -3.66
C ARG A 164 -5.37 1.64 -4.53
N ASP A 165 -4.70 0.66 -3.93
CA ASP A 165 -4.24 -0.56 -4.63
C ASP A 165 -5.43 -1.28 -5.28
N HIS A 166 -6.55 -1.43 -4.57
CA HIS A 166 -7.75 -2.04 -5.13
C HIS A 166 -8.32 -1.24 -6.32
N GLN A 167 -8.40 0.09 -6.23
CA GLN A 167 -8.85 0.94 -7.34
C GLN A 167 -7.97 0.82 -8.59
N ILE A 168 -6.65 0.66 -8.43
CA ILE A 168 -5.75 0.39 -9.55
C ILE A 168 -6.11 -0.96 -10.20
N ARG A 169 -6.27 -2.01 -9.40
CA ARG A 169 -6.66 -3.35 -9.91
C ARG A 169 -8.01 -3.33 -10.62
N GLU A 170 -8.99 -2.60 -10.08
CA GLU A 170 -10.29 -2.41 -10.71
C GLU A 170 -10.14 -1.75 -12.09
N ARG A 171 -9.35 -0.69 -12.20
CA ARG A 171 -9.07 -0.03 -13.49
C ARG A 171 -8.34 -0.94 -14.49
N LYS A 172 -7.42 -1.78 -14.01
CA LYS A 172 -6.78 -2.81 -14.85
C LYS A 172 -7.82 -3.80 -15.37
N GLN A 173 -8.75 -4.25 -14.52
CA GLN A 173 -9.84 -5.12 -14.93
C GLN A 173 -10.78 -4.46 -15.94
N ASP A 174 -11.16 -3.21 -15.72
CA ASP A 174 -12.03 -2.46 -16.63
C ASP A 174 -11.40 -2.30 -18.01
N THR A 175 -10.11 -1.95 -18.07
CA THR A 175 -9.37 -1.81 -19.32
C THR A 175 -9.16 -3.15 -20.02
N TYR A 176 -8.90 -4.20 -19.25
CA TYR A 176 -8.81 -5.57 -19.75
C TYR A 176 -10.13 -6.05 -20.36
N GLY A 177 -11.28 -5.77 -19.71
CA GLY A 177 -12.59 -6.12 -20.27
C GLY A 177 -12.86 -5.47 -21.63
N ILE A 178 -12.48 -4.19 -21.80
CA ILE A 178 -12.57 -3.49 -23.10
C ILE A 178 -11.69 -4.19 -24.15
N PHE A 179 -10.49 -4.61 -23.76
CA PHE A 179 -9.58 -5.33 -24.63
C PHE A 179 -10.13 -6.71 -25.04
N GLU A 180 -10.69 -7.48 -24.10
CA GLU A 180 -11.34 -8.76 -24.41
C GLU A 180 -12.51 -8.60 -25.38
N GLU A 181 -13.37 -7.61 -25.17
CA GLU A 181 -14.45 -7.27 -26.10
C GLU A 181 -13.91 -6.96 -27.51
N MET A 182 -12.78 -6.26 -27.59
CA MET A 182 -12.15 -5.92 -28.86
C MET A 182 -11.58 -7.14 -29.59
N LEU A 183 -10.93 -8.06 -28.88
CA LEU A 183 -10.43 -9.31 -29.43
C LEU A 183 -11.59 -10.19 -29.93
N ALA A 184 -12.69 -10.26 -29.18
CA ALA A 184 -13.89 -10.99 -29.58
C ALA A 184 -14.50 -10.43 -30.87
N GLN A 185 -14.44 -9.11 -31.08
CA GLN A 185 -14.95 -8.46 -32.28
C GLN A 185 -13.98 -8.54 -33.47
N ASN A 186 -12.66 -8.69 -33.22
CA ASN A 186 -11.63 -8.71 -34.25
C ASN A 186 -10.63 -9.86 -34.01
N PRO A 187 -10.99 -11.11 -34.33
CA PRO A 187 -10.14 -12.28 -34.08
C PRO A 187 -8.76 -12.19 -34.73
N THR A 188 -8.64 -11.48 -35.85
CA THR A 188 -7.37 -11.24 -36.54
C THR A 188 -6.35 -10.48 -35.69
N LEU A 189 -6.78 -9.69 -34.70
CA LEU A 189 -5.85 -9.05 -33.76
C LEU A 189 -5.17 -10.09 -32.87
N ALA A 190 -5.92 -11.07 -32.39
CA ALA A 190 -5.38 -12.15 -31.55
C ALA A 190 -4.38 -13.01 -32.34
N GLU A 191 -4.65 -13.27 -33.62
CA GLU A 191 -3.76 -14.06 -34.50
C GLU A 191 -2.43 -13.35 -34.79
N ASN A 192 -2.42 -12.02 -34.81
CA ASN A 192 -1.22 -11.23 -35.07
C ASN A 192 -0.42 -10.90 -33.80
N ALA A 193 -0.92 -11.29 -32.63
CA ALA A 193 -0.22 -11.04 -31.37
C ALA A 193 1.12 -11.79 -31.32
N ALA A 194 2.14 -11.17 -30.71
CA ALA A 194 3.45 -11.77 -30.55
C ALA A 194 3.39 -13.14 -29.82
N TYR A 195 2.47 -13.29 -28.87
CA TYR A 195 2.13 -14.52 -28.16
C TYR A 195 0.69 -14.42 -27.64
N ASN A 196 0.34 -15.10 -26.55
CA ASN A 196 -1.00 -15.06 -25.98
C ASN A 196 -1.43 -13.60 -25.74
N PRO A 197 -2.48 -13.10 -26.41
CA PRO A 197 -2.84 -11.68 -26.37
C PRO A 197 -3.27 -11.21 -24.97
N HIS A 198 -3.77 -12.12 -24.13
CA HIS A 198 -4.13 -11.81 -22.75
C HIS A 198 -2.86 -11.61 -21.89
N GLU A 199 -1.83 -12.45 -22.09
CA GLU A 199 -0.54 -12.28 -21.43
C GLU A 199 0.17 -11.02 -21.93
N CYS A 200 0.13 -10.74 -23.24
CA CYS A 200 0.66 -9.50 -23.82
C CYS A 200 0.06 -8.24 -23.15
N PHE A 201 -1.24 -8.24 -22.87
CA PHE A 201 -1.89 -7.12 -22.19
C PHE A 201 -1.43 -6.98 -20.73
N ILE A 202 -1.31 -8.10 -20.01
CA ILE A 202 -0.83 -8.09 -18.63
C ILE A 202 0.62 -7.60 -18.56
N ASP A 203 1.48 -8.09 -19.45
CA ASP A 203 2.89 -7.71 -19.51
C ASP A 203 3.04 -6.22 -19.87
N PHE A 204 2.26 -5.71 -20.82
CA PHE A 204 2.22 -4.28 -21.12
C PHE A 204 1.88 -3.40 -19.90
N LEU A 205 0.93 -3.84 -19.07
CA LEU A 205 0.59 -3.12 -17.84
C LEU A 205 1.67 -3.26 -16.75
N ASN A 206 2.36 -4.39 -16.70
CA ASN A 206 3.46 -4.62 -15.77
C ASN A 206 4.68 -3.77 -16.14
N GLU A 207 5.06 -3.75 -17.42
CA GLU A 207 6.14 -2.90 -17.94
C GLU A 207 5.88 -1.42 -17.62
N MET A 208 4.66 -0.93 -17.85
CA MET A 208 4.31 0.45 -17.50
C MET A 208 4.42 0.73 -16.00
N ARG A 209 4.07 -0.23 -15.14
CA ARG A 209 4.27 -0.09 -13.69
C ARG A 209 5.74 -0.10 -13.32
N GLU A 210 6.54 -0.95 -13.96
CA GLU A 210 7.99 -1.01 -13.79
C GLU A 210 8.65 0.32 -14.19
N GLU A 211 8.26 0.91 -15.33
CA GLU A 211 8.70 2.25 -15.76
C GLU A 211 8.41 3.30 -14.66
N LEU A 212 7.19 3.31 -14.10
CA LEU A 212 6.86 4.20 -12.98
C LEU A 212 7.66 3.91 -11.72
N ASP A 213 7.98 2.63 -11.46
CA ASP A 213 8.76 2.25 -10.30
C ASP A 213 10.23 2.68 -10.42
N GLU A 214 10.80 2.63 -11.63
CA GLU A 214 12.15 3.10 -11.96
C GLU A 214 12.31 4.62 -11.85
N GLU A 215 11.26 5.40 -12.15
CA GLU A 215 11.25 6.85 -11.92
C GLU A 215 11.47 7.22 -10.44
N GLY A 216 11.18 6.28 -9.52
CA GLY A 216 11.27 6.48 -8.08
C GLY A 216 10.29 7.53 -7.54
N GLY A 217 10.58 8.05 -6.35
CA GLY A 217 9.77 9.07 -5.69
C GLY A 217 8.58 8.53 -4.88
N ASP A 218 7.58 9.39 -4.68
CA ASP A 218 6.44 9.09 -3.80
C ASP A 218 5.50 8.05 -4.43
N VAL A 219 5.20 6.98 -3.68
CA VAL A 219 4.26 5.91 -4.06
C VAL A 219 2.90 6.48 -4.44
N LEU A 220 2.39 7.47 -3.71
CA LEU A 220 1.09 8.09 -3.98
C LEU A 220 1.06 8.77 -5.34
N VAL A 221 2.14 9.44 -5.72
CA VAL A 221 2.26 10.11 -7.02
C VAL A 221 2.30 9.07 -8.14
N ARG A 222 3.03 7.97 -7.95
CA ARG A 222 3.08 6.86 -8.92
C ARG A 222 1.73 6.19 -9.10
N ASP A 223 1.02 5.91 -8.00
CA ASP A 223 -0.33 5.35 -8.02
C ASP A 223 -1.31 6.28 -8.77
N GLN A 224 -1.18 7.60 -8.59
CA GLN A 224 -1.99 8.58 -9.33
C GLN A 224 -1.68 8.60 -10.82
N LYS A 225 -0.39 8.53 -11.19
CA LYS A 225 0.04 8.41 -12.60
C LYS A 225 -0.51 7.14 -13.24
N GLU A 226 -0.42 6.00 -12.55
CA GLU A 226 -0.95 4.72 -13.01
C GLU A 226 -2.47 4.78 -13.23
N MET A 227 -3.22 5.33 -12.26
CA MET A 227 -4.67 5.50 -12.42
C MET A 227 -5.04 6.42 -13.60
N ALA A 228 -4.30 7.51 -13.80
CA ALA A 228 -4.51 8.44 -14.91
C ALA A 228 -4.18 7.78 -16.25
N PHE A 229 -3.09 7.02 -16.32
CA PHE A 229 -2.70 6.23 -17.49
C PHE A 229 -3.78 5.21 -17.84
N LEU A 230 -4.23 4.39 -16.88
CA LEU A 230 -5.27 3.37 -17.11
C LEU A 230 -6.58 4.01 -17.59
N HIS A 231 -6.94 5.18 -17.05
CA HIS A 231 -8.09 5.93 -17.52
C HIS A 231 -7.94 6.36 -18.99
N GLY A 232 -6.78 6.93 -19.35
CA GLY A 232 -6.48 7.34 -20.72
C GLY A 232 -6.42 6.16 -21.70
N LEU A 233 -5.82 5.05 -21.29
CA LEU A 233 -5.78 3.80 -22.04
C LEU A 233 -7.21 3.31 -22.34
N GLY A 234 -8.06 3.19 -21.31
CA GLY A 234 -9.44 2.74 -21.50
C GLY A 234 -10.26 3.66 -22.42
N GLN A 235 -10.06 4.97 -22.34
CA GLN A 235 -10.70 5.92 -23.25
C GLN A 235 -10.23 5.75 -24.70
N ASP A 236 -8.93 5.58 -24.92
CA ASP A 236 -8.39 5.41 -26.26
C ASP A 236 -8.82 4.07 -26.87
N LEU A 237 -8.79 2.98 -26.10
CA LEU A 237 -9.28 1.66 -26.55
C LEU A 237 -10.76 1.71 -26.95
N ARG A 238 -11.61 2.44 -26.20
CA ARG A 238 -13.03 2.61 -26.56
C ARG A 238 -13.23 3.46 -27.82
N ARG A 239 -12.41 4.50 -28.01
CA ARG A 239 -12.57 5.47 -29.10
C ARG A 239 -11.97 4.98 -30.41
N ALA A 240 -10.74 4.49 -30.36
CA ALA A 240 -9.96 4.10 -31.52
C ALA A 240 -10.06 2.60 -31.83
N GLY A 241 -10.43 1.78 -30.84
CA GLY A 241 -10.56 0.33 -31.00
C GLY A 241 -9.26 -0.28 -31.54
N SER A 242 -9.37 -1.07 -32.60
CA SER A 242 -8.24 -1.71 -33.28
C SER A 242 -7.22 -0.73 -33.89
N ASN A 243 -7.59 0.54 -34.07
CA ASN A 243 -6.69 1.58 -34.57
C ASN A 243 -5.90 2.28 -33.45
N SER A 244 -6.13 1.92 -32.17
CA SER A 244 -5.38 2.48 -31.05
C SER A 244 -3.88 2.20 -31.21
N SER A 245 -3.05 3.21 -30.93
CA SER A 245 -1.60 3.04 -30.86
C SER A 245 -1.19 2.06 -29.76
N TYR A 246 -1.98 1.96 -28.69
CA TYR A 246 -1.72 1.02 -27.61
C TYR A 246 -1.89 -0.42 -28.05
N ILE A 247 -2.86 -0.73 -28.91
CA ILE A 247 -3.06 -2.10 -29.41
C ILE A 247 -1.84 -2.62 -30.13
N LYS A 248 -1.18 -1.76 -30.93
CA LYS A 248 0.06 -2.15 -31.61
C LYS A 248 1.17 -2.47 -30.62
N ARG A 249 1.33 -1.64 -29.58
CA ARG A 249 2.33 -1.82 -28.52
C ARG A 249 2.03 -3.06 -27.67
N ILE A 250 0.77 -3.25 -27.26
CA ILE A 250 0.31 -4.41 -26.50
C ILE A 250 0.58 -5.69 -27.28
N LEU A 251 0.12 -5.79 -28.53
CA LEU A 251 0.21 -7.03 -29.30
C LEU A 251 1.59 -7.27 -29.95
N GLY A 252 2.54 -6.33 -29.81
CA GLY A 252 3.86 -6.41 -30.44
C GLY A 252 3.81 -6.35 -31.98
N THR A 253 2.82 -5.66 -32.54
CA THR A 253 2.56 -5.59 -34.01
C THR A 253 3.12 -4.34 -34.69
N GLY A 254 4.12 -3.69 -34.08
CA GLY A 254 4.71 -2.42 -34.56
C GLY A 254 6.22 -2.35 -34.44
#